data_AF-A0A660RBU9-F1
#
_entry.id   AF-A0A660RBU9-F1
#
_cell.length_a   1.000
_cell.length_b   1.000
_cell.length_c   1.000
_cell.angle_alpha   90.00
_cell.angle_beta   90.00
_cell.angle_gamma   90.00
#
_symmetry.space_group_name_H-M   'P 1'
#
loop_
_entity.id
_entity.type
_entity.pdbx_description
1 polymer ?
#
loop_
_entity_poly.entity_id
_entity_poly.type
_entity_poly.pdbx_seq_one_letter_code
_entity_poly.pdbx_strand_id
1 'polypeptide(L)'
;SMERVAFRGKEGYLVWGATPTSAFIVDCFIQDISFENFLEFFKGCVDHVKRKSGKELITMTAVPEDDILHKVAGNVGFKVILTQLEMSLRIHA
;
A
#
# COMPACT_ATOMS: atom_id res chain seq x y z
N SER A 1 -10.52 1.42 6.86
CA SER A 1 -10.02 2.40 7.84
C SER A 1 -9.05 3.32 7.14
N MET A 2 -9.17 4.63 7.36
CA MET A 2 -8.14 5.61 6.99
C MET A 2 -7.51 6.11 8.29
N GLU A 3 -6.19 6.02 8.38
CA GLU A 3 -5.44 6.39 9.56
C GLU A 3 -4.41 7.45 9.21
N ARG A 4 -4.36 8.52 10.02
CA ARG A 4 -3.23 9.47 9.98
C ARG A 4 -2.05 8.82 10.68
N VAL A 5 -0.89 8.88 10.06
CA VAL A 5 0.36 8.32 10.60
C VAL A 5 1.43 9.38 10.62
N ALA A 6 2.35 9.26 11.58
CA ALA A 6 3.55 10.07 11.66
C ALA A 6 4.76 9.13 11.64
N PHE A 7 5.69 9.35 10.72
CA PHE A 7 6.90 8.56 10.57
C PHE A 7 8.11 9.49 10.52
N ARG A 8 9.02 9.35 11.49
CA ARG A 8 10.23 10.20 11.60
C ARG A 8 9.94 11.71 11.54
N GLY A 9 8.84 12.14 12.16
CA GLY A 9 8.40 13.54 12.17
C GLY A 9 7.76 14.02 10.86
N LYS A 10 7.48 13.11 9.91
CA LYS A 10 6.75 13.40 8.67
C LYS A 10 5.32 12.87 8.78
N GLU A 11 4.38 13.64 8.27
CA GLU A 11 2.99 13.22 8.20
C GLU A 11 2.76 12.28 7.01
N GLY A 12 1.76 11.41 7.17
CA GLY A 12 1.34 10.46 6.17
C GLY A 12 -0.03 9.88 6.47
N TYR A 13 -0.40 8.89 5.67
CA TYR A 13 -1.61 8.11 5.88
C TYR A 13 -1.42 6.64 5.56
N LEU A 14 -2.31 5.82 6.11
CA LEU A 14 -2.51 4.42 5.76
C LEU A 14 -4.00 4.16 5.56
N VAL A 15 -4.37 3.66 4.38
CA VAL A 15 -5.73 3.23 4.04
C VAL A 15 -5.73 1.71 3.88
N TRP A 16 -6.48 1.04 4.73
CA TRP A 16 -6.51 -0.43 4.75
C TRP A 16 -7.87 -0.97 5.20
N GLY A 17 -8.12 -2.23 4.92
CA GLY A 17 -9.32 -2.94 5.33
C GLY A 17 -9.05 -4.41 5.60
N ALA A 18 -10.07 -5.11 6.09
CA ALA A 18 -10.01 -6.54 6.31
C ALA A 18 -11.29 -7.23 5.85
N THR A 19 -11.12 -8.46 5.41
CA THR A 19 -12.18 -9.43 5.15
C THR A 19 -12.13 -10.50 6.25
N PRO A 20 -13.08 -11.46 6.28
CA PRO A 20 -13.00 -12.58 7.21
C PRO A 20 -11.71 -13.41 7.07
N THR A 21 -11.07 -13.43 5.89
CA THR A 21 -9.93 -14.32 5.59
C THR A 21 -8.61 -13.58 5.36
N SER A 22 -8.63 -12.30 5.00
CA SER A 22 -7.44 -11.53 4.64
C SER A 22 -7.54 -10.08 5.09
N ALA A 23 -6.44 -9.34 4.98
CA ALA A 23 -6.44 -7.89 5.01
C ALA A 23 -5.88 -7.31 3.72
N PHE A 24 -6.18 -6.05 3.44
CA PHE A 24 -5.72 -5.38 2.23
C PHE A 24 -5.32 -3.95 2.54
N ILE A 25 -4.22 -3.51 1.92
CA ILE A 25 -3.81 -2.11 1.90
C ILE A 25 -4.32 -1.53 0.58
N VAL A 26 -5.10 -0.46 0.67
CA VAL A 26 -5.60 0.27 -0.50
C VAL A 26 -4.55 1.26 -0.97
N ASP A 27 -3.98 2.03 -0.03
CA ASP A 27 -2.96 3.02 -0.30
C ASP A 27 -2.23 3.42 0.99
N CYS A 28 -1.01 3.91 0.87
CA CYS A 28 -0.29 4.54 1.97
C CYS A 28 0.76 5.52 1.44
N PHE A 29 0.99 6.59 2.19
CA PHE A 29 1.93 7.62 1.79
C PHE A 29 2.55 8.29 3.01
N ILE A 30 3.77 8.80 2.83
CA ILE A 30 4.45 9.71 3.75
C ILE A 30 5.08 10.85 2.96
N GLN A 31 5.19 12.03 3.57
CA GLN A 31 5.84 13.22 3.00
C GLN A 31 7.37 13.09 2.80
N ASP A 32 7.91 11.87 2.78
CA ASP A 32 9.30 11.56 2.46
C ASP A 32 9.32 10.39 1.48
N ILE A 33 9.67 10.69 0.24
CA ILE A 33 9.64 9.76 -0.89
C ILE A 33 11.01 9.14 -1.18
N SER A 34 11.98 9.25 -0.27
CA SER A 34 13.21 8.46 -0.38
C SER A 34 12.87 6.97 -0.27
N PHE A 35 13.50 6.16 -1.13
CA PHE A 35 13.17 4.74 -1.23
C PHE A 35 13.36 4.00 0.10
N GLU A 36 14.44 4.29 0.82
CA GLU A 36 14.77 3.67 2.10
C GLU A 36 13.74 4.00 3.18
N ASN A 37 13.37 5.29 3.33
CA ASN A 37 12.38 5.70 4.33
C ASN A 37 10.99 5.18 3.97
N PHE A 38 10.63 5.19 2.69
CA PHE A 38 9.35 4.67 2.23
C PHE A 38 9.27 3.14 2.41
N LEU A 39 10.36 2.41 2.18
CA LEU A 39 10.44 0.97 2.43
C LEU A 39 10.25 0.64 3.91
N GLU A 40 10.94 1.36 4.81
CA GLU A 40 10.80 1.16 6.25
C GLU A 40 9.39 1.52 6.75
N PHE A 41 8.85 2.64 6.26
CA PHE A 41 7.47 3.03 6.52
C PHE A 41 6.48 1.95 6.07
N PHE A 42 6.62 1.45 4.84
CA PHE A 42 5.72 0.45 4.28
C PHE A 42 5.79 -0.88 5.05
N LYS A 43 7.00 -1.32 5.48
CA LYS A 43 7.14 -2.46 6.40
C LYS A 43 6.33 -2.25 7.69
N GLY A 44 6.44 -1.05 8.27
CA GLY A 44 5.66 -0.67 9.45
C GLY A 44 4.15 -0.72 9.21
N CYS A 45 3.68 -0.29 8.04
CA CYS A 45 2.27 -0.40 7.65
C CYS A 45 1.81 -1.87 7.56
N VAL A 46 2.57 -2.73 6.89
CA VAL A 46 2.25 -4.16 6.77
C VAL A 46 2.16 -4.81 8.15
N ASP A 47 3.16 -4.58 9.00
CA ASP A 47 3.18 -5.12 10.36
C ASP A 47 2.01 -4.60 11.21
N HIS A 48 1.68 -3.30 11.07
CA HIS A 48 0.54 -2.71 11.73
C HIS A 48 -0.77 -3.39 11.32
N VAL A 49 -0.99 -3.55 10.01
CA VAL A 49 -2.20 -4.21 9.47
C VAL A 49 -2.28 -5.65 9.94
N LYS A 50 -1.18 -6.41 9.91
CA LYS A 50 -1.13 -7.78 10.45
C LYS A 50 -1.57 -7.83 11.91
N ARG A 51 -0.97 -7.00 12.77
CA ARG A 51 -1.31 -6.96 14.20
C ARG A 51 -2.76 -6.55 14.46
N LYS A 52 -3.28 -5.55 13.73
CA LYS A 52 -4.64 -5.05 13.94
C LYS A 52 -5.71 -5.98 13.39
N SER A 53 -5.46 -6.63 12.27
CA SER A 53 -6.42 -7.53 11.62
C SER A 53 -6.35 -8.97 12.11
N GLY A 54 -5.21 -9.39 12.67
CA GLY A 54 -4.91 -10.78 12.96
C GLY A 54 -4.79 -11.66 11.71
N LYS A 55 -4.53 -11.06 10.53
CA LYS A 55 -4.45 -11.77 9.24
C LYS A 55 -3.02 -11.80 8.75
N GLU A 56 -2.59 -12.96 8.26
CA GLU A 56 -1.28 -13.13 7.62
C GLU A 56 -1.29 -12.83 6.13
N LEU A 57 -2.42 -13.07 5.45
CA LEU A 57 -2.59 -12.75 4.05
C LEU A 57 -2.93 -11.27 3.89
N ILE A 58 -1.97 -10.50 3.38
CA ILE A 58 -2.11 -9.08 3.05
C ILE A 58 -2.08 -8.90 1.54
N THR A 59 -3.08 -8.24 0.96
CA THR A 59 -3.16 -7.94 -0.47
C THR A 59 -3.14 -6.44 -0.75
N MET A 60 -2.84 -6.10 -2.00
CA MET A 60 -2.90 -4.73 -2.52
C MET A 60 -3.47 -4.78 -3.94
N THR A 61 -4.17 -3.73 -4.33
CA THR A 61 -4.75 -3.59 -5.68
C THR A 61 -4.60 -2.15 -6.14
N ALA A 62 -4.65 -1.93 -7.45
CA ALA A 62 -4.60 -0.58 -8.05
C ALA A 62 -3.32 0.21 -7.69
N VAL A 63 -2.17 -0.47 -7.60
CA VAL A 63 -0.86 0.17 -7.41
C VAL A 63 -0.16 0.29 -8.78
N PRO A 64 0.09 1.50 -9.30
CA PRO A 64 0.79 1.69 -10.57
C PRO A 64 2.21 1.13 -10.55
N GLU A 65 2.68 0.56 -11.66
CA GLU A 65 3.98 -0.11 -11.75
C GLU A 65 5.17 0.84 -11.57
N ASP A 66 4.97 2.12 -11.92
CA ASP A 66 5.93 3.21 -11.78
C ASP A 66 5.92 3.85 -10.37
N ASP A 67 4.92 3.53 -9.54
CA ASP A 67 4.78 4.03 -8.17
C ASP A 67 5.89 3.49 -7.24
N ILE A 68 6.35 4.33 -6.31
CA ILE A 68 7.29 3.92 -5.25
C ILE A 68 6.73 2.78 -4.41
N LEU A 69 5.42 2.79 -4.16
CA LEU A 69 4.68 1.78 -3.42
C LEU A 69 4.79 0.40 -4.07
N HIS A 70 4.70 0.33 -5.41
CA HIS A 70 4.89 -0.91 -6.15
C HIS A 70 6.29 -1.48 -5.95
N LYS A 71 7.32 -0.62 -6.03
CA LYS A 71 8.73 -1.01 -5.86
C LYS A 71 9.01 -1.51 -4.45
N VAL A 72 8.55 -0.79 -3.42
CA VAL A 72 8.77 -1.21 -2.03
C VAL A 72 7.97 -2.46 -1.67
N ALA A 73 6.76 -2.64 -2.23
CA ALA A 73 5.95 -3.82 -2.00
C ALA A 73 6.67 -5.09 -2.44
N GLY A 74 7.29 -5.06 -3.63
CA GLY A 74 8.14 -6.15 -4.10
C GLY A 74 9.30 -6.47 -3.15
N ASN A 75 9.92 -5.45 -2.54
CA ASN A 75 11.01 -5.62 -1.57
C ASN A 75 10.54 -6.15 -0.20
N VAL A 76 9.26 -5.99 0.13
CA VAL A 76 8.63 -6.56 1.35
C VAL A 76 8.08 -7.97 1.08
N GLY A 77 8.18 -8.47 -0.15
CA GLY A 77 7.80 -9.84 -0.52
C GLY A 77 6.39 -9.98 -1.09
N PHE A 78 5.72 -8.87 -1.42
CA PHE A 78 4.51 -8.93 -2.22
C PHE A 78 4.83 -9.47 -3.61
N LYS A 79 3.90 -10.26 -4.16
CA LYS A 79 4.02 -10.82 -5.52
C LYS A 79 2.88 -10.29 -6.37
N VAL A 80 3.19 -9.89 -7.59
CA VAL A 80 2.18 -9.53 -8.58
C VAL A 80 1.45 -10.80 -8.99
N ILE A 81 0.14 -10.84 -8.75
CA ILE A 81 -0.73 -11.97 -9.13
C ILE A 81 -1.66 -11.63 -10.31
N LEU A 82 -1.89 -10.34 -10.54
CA LEU A 82 -2.77 -9.81 -11.56
C LEU A 82 -2.29 -8.41 -11.95
N THR A 83 -2.20 -8.16 -13.25
CA THR A 83 -2.02 -6.81 -13.81
C THR A 83 -3.35 -6.34 -14.37
N GLN A 84 -3.83 -5.19 -13.91
CA GLN A 84 -5.03 -4.56 -14.45
C GLN A 84 -4.63 -3.50 -15.47
N LEU A 85 -5.14 -3.59 -16.69
CA LEU A 85 -4.92 -2.56 -17.71
C LEU A 85 -5.86 -1.37 -17.48
N GLU A 86 -5.32 -0.16 -17.58
CA GLU A 86 -6.12 1.05 -17.53
C GLU A 86 -7.05 1.10 -18.75
N MET A 87 -8.33 1.37 -18.50
CA MET A 87 -9.34 1.51 -19.54
C MET A 87 -9.81 2.97 -19.56
N SER A 88 -9.74 3.62 -20.72
CA SER A 88 -10.27 4.96 -20.90
C SER A 88 -11.42 4.95 -21.91
N LEU A 89 -12.52 5.61 -21.57
CA LEU A 89 -13.62 5.88 -22.49
C LEU A 89 -13.62 7.38 -22.79
N ARG A 90 -13.32 7.77 -24.02
CA ARG A 90 -13.43 9.17 -24.47
C ARG A 90 -14.86 9.43 -24.92
N ILE A 91 -15.59 10.23 -24.14
CA ILE A 91 -17.01 10.52 -24.36
C ILE A 91 -17.20 11.60 -25.45
N HIS A 92 -16.18 12.44 -25.70
CA HIS A 92 -16.15 13.40 -26.81
C HIS A 92 -14.74 13.43 -27.43
N ALA A 93 -14.67 13.47 -28.76
CA ALA A 93 -13.45 13.56 -29.56
C ALA A 93 -13.29 14.96 -30.15
#